data_AF-A0A7J3VCF4-F1
#
_entry.id   AF-A0A7J3VCF4-F1
#
_cell.length_a   1.000
_cell.length_b   1.000
_cell.length_c   1.000
_cell.angle_alpha   90.00
_cell.angle_beta   90.00
_cell.angle_gamma   90.00
#
_symmetry.space_group_name_H-M   'P 1'
#
loop_
_entity.id
_entity.type
_entity.pdbx_description
1 polymer ?
#
loop_
_entity_poly.entity_id
_entity_poly.type
_entity_poly.pdbx_seq_one_letter_code
_entity_poly.pdbx_strand_id
1 'polypeptide(L)'
;MDTIMLIGTAGSGKSSLTYTLSRWLEENGKFTGILNLDPGVRWLPYSPDIDIRDYINLDQIMMHYELGPNGALIASVDMMINYIKDLREEIRSLDCEYLLIDTPGQMELFAFRRVGPQVISKISEENMIILFLIDAMFTQKPSDFASALLLATSVQYRFLKPQINVISKADLLSQNIKEKIEEWIEDPETLKMEIISSEDTLQGNISQKIVDVISEEMFAEVIFTSAITGEGGDALLGRIERILGKTIIE
;
A
#
# COMPACT_ATOMS: atom_id res chain seq x y z
N MET A 1 15.81 3.47 11.90
CA MET A 1 14.94 2.39 11.39
C MET A 1 14.14 2.96 10.24
N ASP A 2 14.16 2.33 9.07
CA ASP A 2 13.34 2.77 7.93
C ASP A 2 11.97 2.09 7.96
N THR A 3 10.91 2.83 7.65
CA THR A 3 9.54 2.29 7.68
C THR A 3 8.99 2.12 6.28
N ILE A 4 8.40 0.96 6.01
CA ILE A 4 7.70 0.67 4.76
C ILE A 4 6.25 0.33 5.10
N MET A 5 5.32 1.18 4.70
CA MET A 5 3.89 0.95 4.92
C MET A 5 3.24 0.44 3.66
N LEU A 6 2.55 -0.71 3.77
CA LEU A 6 1.78 -1.28 2.69
C LEU A 6 0.33 -0.82 2.82
N ILE A 7 -0.18 -0.16 1.78
CA ILE A 7 -1.57 0.33 1.72
C ILE A 7 -2.16 0.09 0.34
N GLY A 8 -3.46 -0.10 0.25
CA GLY A 8 -4.15 -0.40 -1.00
C GLY A 8 -5.54 -0.97 -0.71
N THR A 9 -6.33 -1.17 -1.74
CA THR A 9 -7.72 -1.64 -1.61
C THR A 9 -7.81 -3.02 -0.93
N ALA A 10 -8.99 -3.35 -0.42
CA ALA A 10 -9.23 -4.68 0.14
C ALA A 10 -9.02 -5.75 -0.94
N GLY A 11 -8.24 -6.78 -0.60
CA GLY A 11 -7.91 -7.85 -1.54
C GLY A 11 -6.73 -7.57 -2.47
N SER A 12 -6.10 -6.39 -2.44
CA SER A 12 -4.89 -6.09 -3.25
C SER A 12 -3.64 -6.89 -2.83
N GLY A 13 -3.70 -7.67 -1.75
CA GLY A 13 -2.60 -8.54 -1.34
C GLY A 13 -1.56 -7.89 -0.43
N LYS A 14 -1.94 -6.85 0.34
CA LYS A 14 -1.08 -6.20 1.36
C LYS A 14 -0.35 -7.20 2.24
N SER A 15 -1.06 -8.03 3.00
CA SER A 15 -0.47 -9.03 3.89
C SER A 15 0.42 -10.05 3.18
N SER A 16 0.06 -10.45 1.95
CA SER A 16 0.89 -11.37 1.16
C SER A 16 2.20 -10.70 0.74
N LEU A 17 2.15 -9.45 0.27
CA LEU A 17 3.36 -8.72 -0.10
C LEU A 17 4.19 -8.35 1.13
N THR A 18 3.58 -8.04 2.29
CA THR A 18 4.30 -7.84 3.56
C THR A 18 5.17 -9.05 3.88
N TYR A 19 4.59 -10.26 3.79
CA TYR A 19 5.32 -11.50 4.04
C TYR A 19 6.46 -11.71 3.04
N THR A 20 6.17 -11.57 1.75
CA THR A 20 7.18 -11.81 0.71
C THR A 20 8.30 -10.77 0.78
N LEU A 21 7.97 -9.50 1.05
CA LEU A 21 8.94 -8.42 1.21
C LEU A 21 9.83 -8.61 2.44
N SER A 22 9.28 -9.09 3.57
CA SER A 22 10.10 -9.38 4.76
C SER A 22 11.16 -10.43 4.44
N ARG A 23 10.77 -11.48 3.71
CA ARG A 23 11.70 -12.52 3.26
C ARG A 23 12.76 -12.00 2.30
N TRP A 24 12.38 -11.19 1.33
CA TRP A 24 13.34 -10.58 0.41
C TRP A 24 14.37 -9.70 1.15
N LEU A 25 13.93 -8.93 2.15
CA LEU A 25 14.82 -8.12 2.98
C LEU A 25 15.75 -8.99 3.84
N GLU A 26 15.22 -10.02 4.49
CA GLU A 26 16.00 -10.97 5.30
C GLU A 26 17.02 -11.76 4.47
N GLU A 27 16.66 -12.19 3.26
CA GLU A 27 17.55 -12.85 2.31
C GLU A 27 18.71 -11.94 1.87
N ASN A 28 18.51 -10.62 1.91
CA ASN A 28 19.54 -9.59 1.71
C ASN A 28 20.24 -9.17 3.02
N GLY A 29 20.10 -9.96 4.08
CA GLY A 29 20.76 -9.75 5.37
C GLY A 29 20.23 -8.57 6.17
N LYS A 30 19.00 -8.09 5.87
CA LYS A 30 18.38 -6.98 6.58
C LYS A 30 17.51 -7.49 7.71
N PHE A 31 17.73 -6.96 8.91
CA PHE A 31 16.88 -7.28 10.04
C PHE A 31 15.54 -6.51 9.96
N THR A 32 14.44 -7.25 9.86
CA THR A 32 13.12 -6.70 9.54
C THR A 32 12.12 -7.05 10.62
N GLY A 33 11.38 -6.05 11.11
CA GLY A 33 10.23 -6.22 11.99
C GLY A 33 8.92 -6.03 11.23
N ILE A 34 7.86 -6.71 11.65
CA ILE A 34 6.52 -6.63 11.06
C ILE A 34 5.48 -6.19 12.10
N LEU A 35 4.83 -5.07 11.81
CA LEU A 35 3.69 -4.54 12.56
C LEU A 35 2.40 -4.78 11.80
N ASN A 36 1.49 -5.57 12.38
CA ASN A 36 0.11 -5.67 11.89
C ASN A 36 -0.77 -4.59 12.53
N LEU A 37 -1.36 -3.72 11.70
CA LEU A 37 -2.36 -2.73 12.11
C LEU A 37 -3.79 -3.09 11.68
N ASP A 38 -4.06 -4.26 11.10
CA ASP A 38 -5.43 -4.67 10.79
C ASP A 38 -6.10 -5.37 12.00
N PRO A 39 -7.08 -4.74 12.68
CA PRO A 39 -7.80 -5.38 13.79
C PRO A 39 -8.83 -6.41 13.32
N GLY A 40 -9.19 -6.41 12.03
CA GLY A 40 -10.20 -7.30 11.45
C GLY A 40 -9.63 -8.55 10.78
N VAL A 41 -8.31 -8.67 10.67
CA VAL A 41 -7.69 -9.81 10.01
C VAL A 41 -7.81 -11.08 10.85
N ARG A 42 -8.35 -12.14 10.25
CA ARG A 42 -8.56 -13.45 10.91
C ARG A 42 -7.35 -14.36 10.78
N TRP A 43 -6.63 -14.27 9.66
CA TRP A 43 -5.48 -15.11 9.36
C TRP A 43 -4.42 -14.28 8.64
N LEU A 44 -3.16 -14.42 9.06
CA LEU A 44 -2.00 -13.78 8.44
C LEU A 44 -1.06 -14.86 7.90
N PRO A 45 -0.40 -14.64 6.74
CA PRO A 45 0.60 -15.56 6.20
C PRO A 45 1.94 -15.51 6.94
N TYR A 46 2.06 -14.66 7.95
CA TYR A 46 3.24 -14.42 8.77
C TYR A 46 2.85 -14.30 10.25
N SER A 47 3.84 -14.38 11.14
CA SER A 47 3.67 -14.04 12.55
C SER A 47 4.17 -12.60 12.75
N PRO A 48 3.30 -11.62 13.01
CA PRO A 48 3.76 -10.25 13.28
C PRO A 48 4.58 -10.21 14.56
N ASP A 49 5.60 -9.35 14.59
CA ASP A 49 6.35 -9.05 15.81
C ASP A 49 5.51 -8.21 16.77
N ILE A 50 4.64 -7.36 16.22
CA ILE A 50 3.71 -6.50 16.96
C ILE A 50 2.35 -6.58 16.29
N ASP A 51 1.30 -6.86 17.06
CA ASP A 51 -0.05 -7.06 16.54
C ASP A 51 -1.08 -6.18 17.27
N ILE A 52 -1.78 -5.32 16.53
CA ILE A 52 -2.85 -4.51 17.10
C ILE A 52 -3.98 -5.34 17.73
N ARG A 53 -4.13 -6.61 17.32
CA ARG A 53 -5.16 -7.52 17.84
C ARG A 53 -4.93 -7.91 19.31
N ASP A 54 -3.71 -7.74 19.82
CA ASP A 54 -3.40 -7.95 21.25
C ASP A 54 -3.98 -6.82 22.12
N TYR A 55 -4.24 -5.66 21.51
CA TYR A 55 -4.77 -4.46 22.15
C TYR A 55 -6.26 -4.23 21.88
N ILE A 56 -6.72 -4.62 20.69
CA ILE A 56 -8.04 -4.29 20.16
C ILE A 56 -8.72 -5.54 19.65
N ASN A 57 -9.74 -6.00 20.39
CA ASN A 57 -10.55 -7.14 20.00
C ASN A 57 -11.83 -6.68 19.28
N LEU A 58 -11.89 -6.92 17.96
CA LEU A 58 -13.02 -6.51 17.13
C LEU A 58 -14.35 -7.13 17.58
N ASP A 59 -14.35 -8.42 17.95
CA ASP A 59 -15.57 -9.14 18.36
C ASP A 59 -16.13 -8.56 19.67
N GLN A 60 -15.26 -8.19 20.61
CA GLN A 60 -15.66 -7.51 21.85
C GLN A 60 -16.24 -6.11 21.58
N ILE A 61 -15.66 -5.35 20.65
CA ILE A 61 -16.16 -4.03 20.27
C ILE A 61 -17.56 -4.15 19.64
N MET A 62 -17.76 -5.13 18.75
CA MET A 62 -19.08 -5.39 18.16
C MET A 62 -20.13 -5.68 19.23
N MET A 63 -19.80 -6.54 20.21
CA MET A 63 -20.73 -6.89 21.29
C MET A 63 -20.99 -5.73 22.26
N HIS A 64 -19.95 -5.02 22.68
CA HIS A 64 -20.05 -3.99 23.72
C HIS A 64 -20.74 -2.72 23.23
N TYR A 65 -20.45 -2.31 21.98
CA TYR A 65 -21.02 -1.10 21.39
C TYR A 65 -22.21 -1.38 20.46
N GLU A 66 -22.66 -2.64 20.37
CA GLU A 66 -23.75 -3.08 19.49
C GLU A 66 -23.55 -2.67 18.03
N LEU A 67 -22.29 -2.74 17.56
CA LEU A 67 -21.89 -2.31 16.23
C LEU A 67 -21.87 -3.48 15.24
N GLY A 68 -22.29 -3.19 14.00
CA GLY A 68 -21.99 -4.06 12.87
C GLY A 68 -20.49 -4.05 12.52
N PRO A 69 -20.02 -4.96 11.65
CA PRO A 69 -18.60 -5.15 11.35
C PRO A 69 -17.86 -3.87 10.92
N ASN A 70 -18.44 -3.08 10.01
CA ASN A 70 -17.83 -1.82 9.55
C ASN A 70 -17.76 -0.76 10.66
N GLY A 71 -18.81 -0.69 11.50
CA GLY A 71 -18.84 0.24 12.64
C GLY A 71 -17.80 -0.13 13.69
N ALA A 72 -17.64 -1.43 13.96
CA ALA A 72 -16.60 -1.92 14.85
C ALA A 72 -15.19 -1.69 14.29
N LEU A 73 -14.95 -1.91 13.00
CA LEU A 73 -13.66 -1.60 12.37
C LEU A 73 -13.30 -0.12 12.49
N ILE A 74 -14.27 0.76 12.27
CA ILE A 74 -14.13 2.20 12.48
C ILE A 74 -13.72 2.50 13.93
N ALA A 75 -14.46 1.96 14.89
CA ALA A 75 -14.18 2.16 16.31
C ALA A 75 -12.79 1.63 16.69
N SER A 76 -12.42 0.45 16.18
CA SER A 76 -11.09 -0.16 16.37
C SER A 76 -9.97 0.75 15.85
N VAL A 77 -10.09 1.29 14.64
CA VAL A 77 -9.09 2.23 14.10
C VAL A 77 -9.02 3.48 14.96
N ASP A 78 -10.14 4.03 15.40
CA ASP A 78 -10.16 5.21 16.27
C ASP A 78 -9.52 4.92 17.65
N MET A 79 -9.69 3.70 18.18
CA MET A 79 -9.10 3.25 19.45
C MET A 79 -7.57 3.05 19.39
N MET A 80 -6.97 2.87 18.21
CA MET A 80 -5.51 2.73 18.05
C MET A 80 -4.75 3.91 18.68
N ILE A 81 -5.36 5.10 18.73
CA ILE A 81 -4.71 6.29 19.30
C ILE A 81 -4.31 6.11 20.77
N ASN A 82 -5.02 5.25 21.49
CA ASN A 82 -4.78 5.00 22.91
C ASN A 82 -3.53 4.13 23.14
N TYR A 83 -3.12 3.35 22.14
CA TYR A 83 -2.03 2.37 22.23
C TYR A 83 -0.76 2.83 21.50
N ILE A 84 -0.72 4.05 20.98
CA ILE A 84 0.45 4.57 20.25
C ILE A 84 1.71 4.51 21.10
N LYS A 85 1.61 4.75 22.42
CA LYS A 85 2.79 4.70 23.29
C LYS A 85 3.35 3.30 23.39
N ASP A 86 2.48 2.32 23.65
CA ASP A 86 2.85 0.91 23.78
C ASP A 86 3.45 0.38 22.48
N LEU A 87 2.79 0.65 21.34
CA LEU A 87 3.29 0.28 20.01
C LEU A 87 4.69 0.88 19.74
N ARG A 88 4.92 2.14 20.10
CA ARG A 88 6.24 2.77 19.91
C ARG A 88 7.33 2.16 20.78
N GLU A 89 6.99 1.76 22.00
CA GLU A 89 7.93 1.11 22.91
C GLU A 89 8.33 -0.27 22.38
N GLU A 90 7.35 -1.05 21.92
CA GLU A 90 7.60 -2.35 21.28
C GLU A 90 8.45 -2.21 20.01
N ILE A 91 8.11 -1.27 19.12
CA ILE A 91 8.88 -1.03 17.88
C ILE A 91 10.34 -0.69 18.18
N ARG A 92 10.58 0.14 19.20
CA ARG A 92 11.95 0.48 19.62
C ARG A 92 12.70 -0.72 20.20
N SER A 93 11.98 -1.65 20.83
CA SER A 93 12.57 -2.86 21.39
C SER A 93 12.95 -3.89 20.35
N LEU A 94 12.36 -3.82 19.13
CA LEU A 94 12.71 -4.73 18.03
C LEU A 94 14.13 -4.51 17.53
N ASP A 95 14.69 -3.29 17.61
CA ASP A 95 16.02 -2.94 17.07
C ASP A 95 16.21 -3.32 15.59
N CYS A 96 15.14 -3.25 14.79
CA CYS A 96 15.16 -3.62 13.37
C CYS A 96 15.68 -2.51 12.45
N GLU A 97 16.29 -2.91 11.32
CA GLU A 97 16.69 -1.98 10.26
C GLU A 97 15.47 -1.46 9.49
N TYR A 98 14.53 -2.37 9.18
CA TYR A 98 13.28 -2.09 8.49
C TYR A 98 12.08 -2.48 9.34
N LEU A 99 11.08 -1.60 9.39
CA LEU A 99 9.76 -1.91 9.92
C LEU A 99 8.74 -1.96 8.78
N LEU A 100 8.15 -3.13 8.55
CA LEU A 100 7.02 -3.30 7.64
C LEU A 100 5.72 -3.08 8.39
N ILE A 101 4.86 -2.21 7.88
CA ILE A 101 3.54 -1.94 8.45
C ILE A 101 2.47 -2.46 7.49
N ASP A 102 1.78 -3.52 7.91
CA ASP A 102 0.58 -4.01 7.23
C ASP A 102 -0.65 -3.25 7.74
N THR A 103 -1.36 -2.59 6.83
CA THR A 103 -2.48 -1.70 7.18
C THR A 103 -3.84 -2.40 7.05
N PRO A 104 -4.90 -1.88 7.72
CA PRO A 104 -6.26 -2.43 7.59
C PRO A 104 -6.69 -2.71 6.16
N GLY A 105 -7.42 -3.81 5.97
CA GLY A 105 -7.94 -4.25 4.67
C GLY A 105 -8.68 -3.15 3.91
N GLN A 106 -9.51 -2.35 4.60
CA GLN A 106 -10.19 -1.18 4.06
C GLN A 106 -9.30 0.07 4.20
N MET A 107 -8.61 0.44 3.12
CA MET A 107 -7.70 1.59 3.13
C MET A 107 -8.39 2.90 3.49
N GLU A 108 -9.68 3.05 3.21
CA GLU A 108 -10.42 4.29 3.45
C GLU A 108 -10.54 4.60 4.94
N LEU A 109 -10.69 3.54 5.74
CA LEU A 109 -10.72 3.64 7.20
C LEU A 109 -9.38 4.12 7.76
N PHE A 110 -8.28 3.79 7.08
CA PHE A 110 -6.95 4.15 7.54
C PHE A 110 -6.45 5.47 6.95
N ALA A 111 -6.44 5.62 5.62
CA ALA A 111 -5.94 6.81 4.92
C ALA A 111 -6.83 8.04 5.12
N PHE A 112 -8.14 7.92 4.90
CA PHE A 112 -9.02 9.09 4.84
C PHE A 112 -9.57 9.53 6.20
N ARG A 113 -9.48 8.68 7.22
CA ARG A 113 -9.74 9.10 8.60
C ARG A 113 -8.57 9.89 9.15
N ARG A 114 -8.83 10.71 10.18
CA ARG A 114 -7.78 11.50 10.83
C ARG A 114 -6.81 10.63 11.63
N VAL A 115 -7.29 9.49 12.15
CA VAL A 115 -6.54 8.66 13.08
C VAL A 115 -5.40 7.92 12.40
N GLY A 116 -5.57 7.34 11.21
CA GLY A 116 -4.50 6.60 10.54
C GLY A 116 -3.23 7.43 10.29
N PRO A 117 -3.28 8.61 9.63
CA PRO A 117 -2.12 9.48 9.48
C PRO A 117 -1.52 9.94 10.82
N GLN A 118 -2.33 10.10 11.86
CA GLN A 118 -1.85 10.45 13.20
C GLN A 118 -1.12 9.28 13.89
N VAL A 119 -1.62 8.06 13.71
CA VAL A 119 -0.97 6.84 14.22
C VAL A 119 0.37 6.66 13.53
N ILE A 120 0.39 6.72 12.20
CA ILE A 120 1.61 6.59 11.40
C ILE A 120 2.65 7.67 11.73
N SER A 121 2.25 8.94 11.78
CA SER A 121 3.19 10.04 12.06
C SER A 121 3.77 10.00 13.49
N LYS A 122 3.13 9.30 14.42
CA LYS A 122 3.64 9.11 15.78
C LYS A 122 4.47 7.84 15.91
N ILE A 123 4.17 6.81 15.12
CA ILE A 123 4.83 5.50 15.19
C ILE A 123 6.09 5.45 14.31
N SER A 124 6.03 6.00 13.11
CA SER A 124 7.13 6.00 12.15
C SER A 124 8.05 7.21 12.35
N GLU A 125 9.36 6.99 12.21
CA GLU A 125 10.40 8.04 12.24
C GLU A 125 10.47 8.80 10.89
N GLU A 126 11.52 9.60 10.67
CA GLU A 126 11.60 10.50 9.50
C GLU A 126 11.64 9.76 8.15
N ASN A 127 12.26 8.58 8.09
CA ASN A 127 12.42 7.78 6.87
C ASN A 127 11.28 6.78 6.67
N MET A 128 10.25 7.21 5.94
CA MET A 128 9.08 6.39 5.65
C MET A 128 8.77 6.38 4.15
N ILE A 129 8.49 5.19 3.61
CA ILE A 129 7.97 4.97 2.25
C ILE A 129 6.61 4.29 2.31
N ILE A 130 5.75 4.64 1.36
CA ILE A 130 4.46 4.01 1.14
C ILE A 130 4.54 3.13 -0.10
N LEU A 131 4.17 1.86 0.05
CA LEU A 131 3.87 0.98 -1.09
C LEU A 131 2.36 1.01 -1.31
N PHE A 132 1.92 1.66 -2.37
CA PHE A 132 0.51 1.69 -2.74
C PHE A 132 0.20 0.53 -3.69
N LEU A 133 -0.47 -0.51 -3.18
CA LEU A 133 -0.80 -1.71 -3.91
C LEU A 133 -2.07 -1.52 -4.75
N ILE A 134 -1.91 -1.72 -6.04
CA ILE A 134 -2.97 -1.81 -7.05
C ILE A 134 -3.13 -3.28 -7.41
N ASP A 135 -4.34 -3.82 -7.37
CA ASP A 135 -4.60 -5.18 -7.85
C ASP A 135 -4.54 -5.21 -9.38
N ALA A 136 -3.70 -6.08 -9.95
CA ALA A 136 -3.57 -6.28 -11.39
C ALA A 136 -4.90 -6.50 -12.12
N MET A 137 -5.89 -7.11 -11.46
CA MET A 137 -7.20 -7.32 -12.09
C MET A 137 -7.95 -6.00 -12.37
N PHE A 138 -7.61 -4.91 -11.69
CA PHE A 138 -8.18 -3.58 -11.87
C PHE A 138 -7.28 -2.63 -12.68
N THR A 139 -6.32 -3.16 -13.46
CA THR A 139 -5.45 -2.33 -14.33
C THR A 139 -5.55 -2.70 -15.80
N GLN A 140 -6.40 -3.65 -16.18
CA GLN A 140 -6.43 -4.17 -17.55
C GLN A 140 -7.13 -3.23 -18.54
N LYS A 141 -7.98 -2.32 -18.05
CA LYS A 141 -8.63 -1.30 -18.88
C LYS A 141 -8.01 0.07 -18.63
N PRO A 142 -7.94 0.94 -19.65
CA PRO A 142 -7.41 2.30 -19.53
C PRO A 142 -8.03 3.10 -18.37
N SER A 143 -9.35 3.10 -18.24
CA SER A 143 -10.06 3.85 -17.20
C SER A 143 -9.94 3.27 -15.80
N ASP A 144 -9.89 1.94 -15.69
CA ASP A 144 -9.62 1.27 -14.43
C ASP A 144 -8.21 1.64 -13.93
N PHE A 145 -7.23 1.66 -14.85
CA PHE A 145 -5.87 2.10 -14.55
C PHE A 145 -5.80 3.58 -14.14
N ALA A 146 -6.44 4.48 -14.90
CA ALA A 146 -6.52 5.89 -14.54
C ALA A 146 -7.19 6.13 -13.16
N SER A 147 -8.24 5.36 -12.85
CA SER A 147 -8.92 5.42 -11.56
C SER A 147 -8.02 4.91 -10.42
N ALA A 148 -7.25 3.84 -10.65
CA ALA A 148 -6.30 3.31 -9.69
C ALA A 148 -5.18 4.34 -9.38
N LEU A 149 -4.68 5.01 -10.41
CA LEU A 149 -3.68 6.06 -10.24
C LEU A 149 -4.24 7.29 -9.49
N LEU A 150 -5.49 7.70 -9.76
CA LEU A 150 -6.13 8.77 -9.00
C LEU A 150 -6.23 8.43 -7.50
N LEU A 151 -6.57 7.18 -7.19
CA LEU A 151 -6.63 6.69 -5.81
C LEU A 151 -5.23 6.69 -5.18
N ALA A 152 -4.22 6.25 -5.93
CA ALA A 152 -2.82 6.28 -5.51
C ALA A 152 -2.36 7.72 -5.18
N THR A 153 -2.63 8.67 -6.07
CA THR A 153 -2.32 10.10 -5.87
C THR A 153 -3.07 10.66 -4.66
N SER A 154 -4.32 10.24 -4.45
CA SER A 154 -5.11 10.67 -3.28
C SER A 154 -4.48 10.21 -1.96
N VAL A 155 -3.91 9.00 -1.92
CA VAL A 155 -3.15 8.49 -0.77
C VAL A 155 -1.84 9.25 -0.60
N GLN A 156 -1.09 9.46 -1.68
CA GLN A 156 0.17 10.20 -1.64
C GLN A 156 -0.04 11.61 -1.08
N TYR A 157 -1.06 12.32 -1.57
CA TYR A 157 -1.45 13.65 -1.07
C TYR A 157 -1.83 13.63 0.42
N ARG A 158 -2.45 12.54 0.88
CA ARG A 158 -2.92 12.42 2.26
C ARG A 158 -1.78 12.24 3.26
N PHE A 159 -0.76 11.46 2.90
CA PHE A 159 0.37 11.17 3.79
C PHE A 159 1.57 12.08 3.56
N LEU A 160 1.72 12.67 2.37
CA LEU A 160 2.86 13.50 1.96
C LEU A 160 4.21 12.81 2.23
N LYS A 161 4.28 11.52 1.91
CA LYS A 161 5.47 10.68 2.01
C LYS A 161 5.85 10.15 0.61
N PRO A 162 7.12 9.79 0.38
CA PRO A 162 7.50 9.07 -0.82
C PRO A 162 6.62 7.82 -1.01
N GLN A 163 6.10 7.65 -2.23
CA GLN A 163 5.20 6.55 -2.58
C GLN A 163 5.74 5.81 -3.81
N ILE A 164 5.68 4.49 -3.77
CA ILE A 164 5.87 3.60 -4.93
C ILE A 164 4.52 2.96 -5.22
N ASN A 165 4.09 3.03 -6.49
CA ASN A 165 2.88 2.35 -6.92
C ASN A 165 3.25 0.91 -7.31
N VAL A 166 2.56 -0.07 -6.74
CA VAL A 166 2.89 -1.48 -6.91
C VAL A 166 1.70 -2.19 -7.53
N ILE A 167 1.82 -2.65 -8.78
CA ILE A 167 0.83 -3.55 -9.38
C ILE A 167 1.09 -4.94 -8.82
N SER A 168 0.30 -5.31 -7.83
CA SER A 168 0.30 -6.62 -7.18
C SER A 168 -0.36 -7.69 -8.06
N LYS A 169 -0.03 -8.97 -7.82
CA LYS A 169 -0.55 -10.13 -8.57
C LYS A 169 -0.25 -10.05 -10.06
N ALA A 170 0.92 -9.51 -10.42
CA ALA A 170 1.35 -9.35 -11.81
C ALA A 170 1.45 -10.70 -12.56
N ASP A 171 1.55 -11.82 -11.85
CA ASP A 171 1.49 -13.17 -12.40
C ASP A 171 0.15 -13.50 -13.09
N LEU A 172 -0.93 -12.76 -12.77
CA LEU A 172 -2.23 -12.90 -13.41
C LEU A 172 -2.35 -12.12 -14.73
N LEU A 173 -1.39 -11.26 -15.04
CA LEU A 173 -1.40 -10.47 -16.27
C LEU A 173 -0.67 -11.20 -17.40
N SER A 174 -1.30 -11.22 -18.57
CA SER A 174 -0.59 -11.62 -19.80
C SER A 174 0.47 -10.60 -20.17
N GLN A 175 1.53 -11.04 -20.86
CA GLN A 175 2.62 -10.17 -21.30
C GLN A 175 2.14 -8.95 -22.10
N ASN A 176 1.18 -9.14 -23.02
CA ASN A 176 0.57 -8.06 -23.81
C ASN A 176 -0.11 -6.99 -22.93
N ILE A 177 -0.74 -7.38 -21.82
CA ILE A 177 -1.34 -6.41 -20.90
C ILE A 177 -0.27 -5.64 -20.13
N LYS A 178 0.81 -6.31 -19.71
CA LYS A 178 1.93 -5.64 -19.04
C LYS A 178 2.58 -4.59 -19.96
N GLU A 179 2.87 -4.98 -21.20
CA GLU A 179 3.44 -4.08 -22.22
C GLU A 179 2.56 -2.86 -22.47
N LYS A 180 1.23 -3.02 -22.51
CA LYS A 180 0.30 -1.90 -22.63
C LYS A 180 0.33 -0.96 -21.42
N ILE A 181 0.38 -1.52 -20.21
CA ILE A 181 0.46 -0.71 -19.00
C ILE A 181 1.79 0.05 -18.97
N GLU A 182 2.89 -0.58 -19.38
CA GLU A 182 4.19 0.07 -19.54
C GLU A 182 4.13 1.22 -20.55
N GLU A 183 3.50 1.01 -21.71
CA GLU A 183 3.25 2.06 -22.71
C GLU A 183 2.45 3.24 -22.13
N TRP A 184 1.40 2.97 -21.36
CA TRP A 184 0.60 4.01 -20.68
C TRP A 184 1.40 4.81 -19.63
N ILE A 185 2.40 4.18 -18.99
CA ILE A 185 3.27 4.83 -18.00
C ILE A 185 4.34 5.68 -18.71
N GLU A 186 4.93 5.17 -19.78
CA GLU A 186 5.97 5.85 -20.56
C GLU A 186 5.40 7.05 -21.33
N ASP A 187 4.22 6.88 -21.94
CA ASP A 187 3.52 7.94 -22.66
C ASP A 187 2.04 8.02 -22.21
N PRO A 188 1.74 8.88 -21.22
CA PRO A 188 0.38 9.12 -20.73
C PRO A 188 -0.62 9.59 -21.78
N GLU A 189 -0.17 10.12 -22.93
CA GLU A 189 -1.07 10.48 -24.03
C GLU A 189 -1.67 9.24 -24.70
N THR A 190 -0.96 8.10 -24.72
CA THR A 190 -1.51 6.83 -25.21
C THR A 190 -2.71 6.39 -24.37
N LEU A 191 -2.57 6.49 -23.04
CA LEU A 191 -3.64 6.21 -22.09
C LEU A 191 -4.86 7.12 -22.33
N LYS A 192 -4.64 8.43 -22.54
CA LYS A 192 -5.74 9.37 -22.85
C LYS A 192 -6.45 9.01 -24.15
N MET A 193 -5.71 8.69 -25.22
CA MET A 193 -6.28 8.33 -26.52
C MET A 193 -7.12 7.05 -26.42
N GLU A 194 -6.63 6.03 -25.69
CA GLU A 194 -7.38 4.79 -25.48
C GLU A 194 -8.67 5.03 -24.69
N ILE A 195 -8.64 5.86 -23.64
CA ILE A 195 -9.83 6.26 -22.87
C ILE A 195 -10.88 6.91 -23.77
N ILE A 196 -10.48 7.84 -24.66
CA ILE A 196 -11.42 8.50 -25.59
C ILE A 196 -12.07 7.50 -26.54
N SER A 197 -11.28 6.54 -27.04
CA SER A 197 -11.73 5.60 -28.08
C SER A 197 -12.60 4.46 -27.56
N SER A 198 -12.50 4.14 -26.26
CA SER A 198 -13.09 2.93 -25.67
C SER A 198 -14.27 3.18 -24.73
N GLU A 199 -14.55 4.45 -24.35
CA GLU A 199 -15.54 4.77 -23.32
C GLU A 199 -16.69 5.69 -23.79
N ASP A 200 -17.81 5.63 -23.09
CA ASP A 200 -18.89 6.60 -23.24
C ASP A 200 -18.38 8.02 -22.97
N THR A 201 -18.92 9.00 -23.69
CA THR A 201 -18.36 10.36 -23.79
C THR A 201 -18.19 11.05 -22.44
N LEU A 202 -19.03 10.76 -21.45
CA LEU A 202 -18.91 11.33 -20.11
C LEU A 202 -17.76 10.70 -19.31
N GLN A 203 -17.64 9.38 -19.33
CA GLN A 203 -16.61 8.64 -18.60
C GLN A 203 -15.24 8.96 -19.17
N GLY A 204 -15.11 8.96 -20.50
CA GLY A 204 -13.88 9.36 -21.19
C GLY A 204 -13.43 10.78 -20.81
N ASN A 205 -14.34 11.76 -20.80
CA ASN A 205 -14.02 13.14 -20.42
C ASN A 205 -13.55 13.29 -18.98
N ILE A 206 -14.11 12.53 -18.03
CA ILE A 206 -13.67 12.55 -16.63
C ILE A 206 -12.29 11.90 -16.51
N SER A 207 -12.13 10.72 -17.09
CA SER A 207 -10.89 9.97 -17.12
C SER A 207 -9.73 10.78 -17.74
N GLN A 208 -9.98 11.53 -18.83
CA GLN A 208 -8.97 12.41 -19.41
C GLN A 208 -8.47 13.48 -18.43
N LYS A 209 -9.38 14.18 -17.75
CA LYS A 209 -9.00 15.21 -16.77
C LYS A 209 -8.22 14.63 -15.60
N ILE A 210 -8.54 13.40 -15.22
CA ILE A 210 -7.78 12.65 -14.21
C ILE A 210 -6.36 12.41 -14.70
N VAL A 211 -6.20 11.90 -15.92
CA VAL A 211 -4.86 11.66 -16.49
C VAL A 211 -4.09 12.97 -16.66
N ASP A 212 -4.72 14.07 -17.04
CA ASP A 212 -4.07 15.40 -17.12
C ASP A 212 -3.41 15.76 -15.77
N VAL A 213 -4.19 15.71 -14.68
CA VAL A 213 -3.70 16.02 -13.32
C VAL A 213 -2.60 15.07 -12.88
N ILE A 214 -2.73 13.77 -13.19
CA ILE A 214 -1.72 12.77 -12.82
C ILE A 214 -0.46 12.94 -13.67
N SER A 215 -0.57 13.33 -14.94
CA SER A 215 0.58 13.49 -15.83
C SER A 215 1.48 14.67 -15.49
N GLU A 216 0.93 15.71 -14.85
CA GLU A 216 1.69 16.85 -14.36
C GLU A 216 2.49 16.51 -13.08
N GLU A 217 1.96 15.58 -12.27
CA GLU A 217 2.61 15.05 -11.07
C GLU A 217 3.41 13.81 -11.44
N MET A 218 4.69 13.96 -11.85
CA MET A 218 5.64 12.88 -12.23
C MET A 218 5.18 11.52 -11.69
N PHE A 219 4.61 10.67 -12.56
CA PHE A 219 3.99 9.40 -12.17
C PHE A 219 4.88 8.71 -11.14
N ALA A 220 4.35 8.52 -9.92
CA ALA A 220 5.00 7.67 -8.95
C ALA A 220 5.23 6.31 -9.64
N GLU A 221 6.50 5.97 -9.78
CA GLU A 221 7.00 4.83 -10.55
C GLU A 221 6.17 3.58 -10.22
N VAL A 222 5.66 2.93 -11.27
CA VAL A 222 4.82 1.74 -11.14
C VAL A 222 5.70 0.51 -11.30
N ILE A 223 5.65 -0.40 -10.31
CA ILE A 223 6.41 -1.64 -10.32
C ILE A 223 5.45 -2.82 -10.29
N PHE A 224 5.56 -3.73 -11.26
CA PHE A 224 4.85 -5.01 -11.25
C PHE A 224 5.46 -5.94 -10.22
N THR A 225 4.63 -6.56 -9.38
CA THR A 225 5.09 -7.55 -8.42
C THR A 225 4.15 -8.74 -8.29
N SER A 226 4.71 -9.89 -7.94
CA SER A 226 3.95 -11.05 -7.50
C SER A 226 4.51 -11.58 -6.19
N ALA A 227 3.69 -11.54 -5.14
CA ALA A 227 4.03 -12.14 -3.85
C ALA A 227 4.15 -13.69 -3.94
N ILE A 228 3.59 -14.31 -4.99
CA ILE A 228 3.59 -15.77 -5.19
C ILE A 228 4.83 -16.21 -5.98
N THR A 229 5.11 -15.55 -7.11
CA THR A 229 6.18 -16.00 -8.03
C THR A 229 7.54 -15.36 -7.73
N GLY A 230 7.57 -14.28 -6.95
CA GLY A 230 8.79 -13.51 -6.73
C GLY A 230 9.00 -12.38 -7.75
N GLU A 231 8.14 -12.27 -8.77
CA GLU A 231 8.26 -11.27 -9.83
C GLU A 231 8.38 -9.85 -9.25
N GLY A 232 9.31 -9.06 -9.78
CA GLY A 232 9.49 -7.64 -9.45
C GLY A 232 10.15 -7.34 -8.11
N GLY A 233 10.56 -8.36 -7.34
CA GLY A 233 11.17 -8.18 -6.02
C GLY A 233 12.45 -7.33 -6.05
N ASP A 234 13.40 -7.66 -6.92
CA ASP A 234 14.66 -6.92 -7.05
C ASP A 234 14.44 -5.44 -7.45
N ALA A 235 13.53 -5.21 -8.39
CA ALA A 235 13.18 -3.86 -8.84
C ALA A 235 12.55 -3.04 -7.70
N LEU A 236 11.64 -3.65 -6.93
CA LEU A 236 11.00 -3.01 -5.79
C LEU A 236 12.03 -2.69 -4.69
N LEU A 237 12.89 -3.65 -4.33
CA LEU A 237 13.94 -3.44 -3.32
C LEU A 237 14.91 -2.34 -3.74
N GLY A 238 15.45 -2.41 -4.95
CA GLY A 238 16.36 -1.37 -5.47
C GLY A 238 15.71 0.01 -5.47
N ARG A 239 14.41 0.10 -5.73
CA ARG A 239 13.68 1.37 -5.67
C ARG A 239 13.50 1.87 -4.23
N ILE A 240 13.14 1.00 -3.30
CA ILE A 240 13.03 1.32 -1.88
C ILE A 240 14.37 1.88 -1.37
N GLU A 241 15.48 1.19 -1.65
CA GLU A 241 16.81 1.62 -1.22
C GLU A 241 17.21 2.96 -1.83
N ARG A 242 16.93 3.18 -3.12
CA ARG A 242 17.17 4.46 -3.80
C ARG A 242 16.44 5.62 -3.15
N ILE A 243 15.18 5.42 -2.74
CA ILE A 243 14.38 6.46 -2.07
C ILE A 243 14.88 6.72 -0.65
N LEU A 244 15.28 5.67 0.07
CA LEU A 244 15.82 5.78 1.44
C LEU A 244 17.28 6.30 1.48
N GLY A 245 17.90 6.54 0.31
CA GLY A 245 19.28 7.02 0.24
C GLY A 245 20.32 5.97 0.64
N LYS A 246 19.97 4.68 0.56
CA LYS A 246 20.91 3.57 0.75
C LYS A 246 21.62 3.29 -0.57
N THR A 247 22.94 3.48 -0.60
CA THR A 247 23.77 3.36 -1.81
C THR A 247 23.86 1.92 -2.29
N ILE A 248 23.78 1.72 -3.61
CA ILE A 248 24.13 0.49 -4.31
C ILE A 248 25.56 0.11 -3.90
N ILE A 249 25.72 -0.94 -3.12
CA ILE A 249 27.02 -1.59 -2.99
C ILE A 249 27.19 -2.40 -4.26
N GLU A 250 27.93 -1.83 -5.22
CA GLU A 250 28.48 -2.56 -6.37
C GLU A 250 29.36 -3.74 -5.93
#